data_AF-A0A9X5B541-F1
#
_entry.id   AF-A0A9X5B541-F1
#
_cell.length_a   1.000
_cell.length_b   1.000
_cell.length_c   1.000
_cell.angle_alpha   90.00
_cell.angle_beta   90.00
_cell.angle_gamma   90.00
#
_symmetry.space_group_name_H-M   'P 1'
#
loop_
_entity.id
_entity.type
_entity.pdbx_description
1 polymer ?
#
loop_
_entity_poly.entity_id
_entity_poly.type
_entity_poly.pdbx_seq_one_letter_code
_entity_poly.pdbx_strand_id
1 'polypeptide(L)'
;MAFCRFYDGSHCSLQDSEVLGDKKTSGFCWKGDDHAVAIFPEDGTLKLVIDSSKWDLLSEKVDVDYFHDYKTALTTFRVYGDGSEFEVSYPSWWRGREDVEVDEMAASREEENAEEDIFGYVCMLKENRAAADNLYALWARNAAS
;
A
#
# COMPACT_ATOMS: atom_id res chain seq x y z
N MET A 1 11.79 3.59 -6.93
CA MET A 1 11.09 2.42 -6.34
C MET A 1 11.81 2.08 -5.04
N ALA A 2 11.13 2.16 -3.90
CA ALA A 2 11.76 1.91 -2.60
C ALA A 2 11.21 0.60 -2.00
N PHE A 3 12.07 -0.21 -1.41
CA PHE A 3 11.67 -1.42 -0.71
C PHE A 3 12.34 -1.43 0.67
N CYS A 4 11.63 -1.90 1.70
CA CYS A 4 12.17 -1.91 3.06
C CYS A 4 12.76 -3.30 3.39
N ARG A 5 14.03 -3.29 3.80
CA ARG A 5 14.71 -4.50 4.29
C ARG A 5 14.26 -4.88 5.70
N PHE A 6 13.92 -3.88 6.50
CA PHE A 6 13.51 -4.01 7.90
C PHE A 6 12.75 -2.74 8.31
N TYR A 7 11.56 -2.91 8.89
CA TYR A 7 10.81 -1.87 9.58
C TYR A 7 10.66 -2.31 11.03
N ASP A 8 11.28 -1.59 11.96
CA ASP A 8 11.34 -1.96 13.38
C ASP A 8 10.29 -1.24 14.25
N GLY A 9 9.28 -0.63 13.61
CA GLY A 9 8.31 0.22 14.28
C GLY A 9 8.74 1.69 14.42
N SER A 10 9.99 2.04 14.13
CA SER A 10 10.52 3.41 14.27
C SER A 10 11.41 3.88 13.10
N HIS A 11 12.04 2.96 12.38
CA HIS A 11 12.93 3.25 11.25
C HIS A 11 12.57 2.36 10.06
N CYS A 12 12.20 2.95 8.92
CA CYS A 12 12.23 2.26 7.63
C CYS A 12 13.58 2.55 6.97
N SER A 13 14.36 1.51 6.71
CA SER A 13 15.55 1.64 5.85
C SER A 13 15.13 1.52 4.39
N LEU A 14 14.78 2.66 3.79
CA LEU A 14 14.56 2.78 2.35
C LEU A 14 15.88 2.47 1.63
N GLN A 15 15.97 1.35 0.91
CA GLN A 15 17.06 1.11 -0.03
C GLN A 15 16.50 0.93 -1.43
N ASP A 16 17.21 1.47 -2.42
CA ASP A 16 16.89 1.27 -3.83
C ASP A 16 16.95 -0.23 -4.19
N SER A 17 16.09 -0.66 -5.12
CA SER A 17 16.02 -2.05 -5.60
C SER A 17 17.37 -2.59 -6.09
N GLU A 18 18.18 -1.75 -6.74
CA GLU A 18 19.53 -2.11 -7.21
C GLU A 18 20.51 -2.40 -6.05
N VAL A 19 20.30 -1.79 -4.88
CA VAL A 19 21.14 -1.99 -3.67
C VAL A 19 20.69 -3.24 -2.89
N LEU A 20 19.47 -3.71 -3.13
CA LEU A 20 18.90 -4.84 -2.42
C LEU A 20 19.44 -6.19 -2.90
N GLY A 21 19.76 -6.36 -4.18
CA GLY A 21 20.26 -7.65 -4.71
C GLY A 21 19.37 -8.83 -4.29
N ASP A 22 19.96 -9.97 -3.88
CA ASP A 22 19.24 -11.17 -3.40
C ASP A 22 18.67 -11.06 -1.97
N LYS A 23 18.62 -9.87 -1.36
CA LYS A 23 18.14 -9.72 0.03
C LYS A 23 16.63 -9.88 0.08
N LYS A 24 16.17 -10.74 0.99
CA LYS A 24 14.74 -10.97 1.24
C LYS A 24 14.09 -9.73 1.88
N THR A 25 12.93 -9.32 1.39
CA THR A 25 12.15 -8.20 1.94
C THR A 25 11.29 -8.66 3.11
N SER A 26 11.13 -7.81 4.12
CA SER A 26 10.27 -8.06 5.28
C SER A 26 9.07 -7.10 5.34
N GLY A 27 8.77 -6.43 4.23
CA GLY A 27 7.74 -5.41 4.13
C GLY A 27 7.94 -4.55 2.89
N PHE A 28 7.03 -3.60 2.73
CA PHE A 28 7.04 -2.63 1.66
C PHE A 28 6.99 -1.22 2.24
N CYS A 29 7.60 -0.28 1.53
CA CYS A 29 7.59 1.12 1.90
C CYS A 29 7.59 2.00 0.67
N TRP A 30 6.88 3.10 0.74
CA TRP A 30 6.83 4.08 -0.31
C TRP A 30 6.94 5.46 0.31
N LYS A 31 7.70 6.34 -0.33
CA LYS A 31 7.82 7.72 0.06
C LYS A 31 7.53 8.57 -1.18
N GLY A 32 6.36 9.19 -1.19
CA GLY A 32 6.01 10.22 -2.16
C GLY A 32 6.49 11.58 -1.72
N ASP A 33 6.05 12.61 -2.45
CA ASP A 33 6.36 14.00 -2.14
C ASP A 33 5.69 14.46 -0.84
N ASP A 34 4.45 14.03 -0.60
CA ASP A 34 3.63 14.50 0.52
C ASP A 34 3.47 13.49 1.66
N HIS A 35 3.55 12.18 1.37
CA HIS A 35 3.25 11.12 2.33
C HIS A 35 4.26 9.99 2.30
N ALA A 36 4.46 9.36 3.45
CA ALA A 36 5.20 8.11 3.58
C ALA A 36 4.24 6.98 3.98
N VAL A 37 4.35 5.83 3.30
CA VAL A 37 3.53 4.65 3.54
C VAL A 37 4.45 3.46 3.82
N ALA A 38 4.09 2.62 4.79
CA ALA A 38 4.76 1.35 5.05
C ALA A 38 3.77 0.24 5.37
N ILE A 39 4.06 -0.97 4.90
CA ILE A 39 3.28 -2.19 5.13
C ILE A 39 4.22 -3.30 5.55
N PHE A 40 3.98 -3.92 6.70
CA PHE A 40 4.91 -4.90 7.27
C PHE A 40 4.20 -5.84 8.26
N PRO A 41 4.74 -7.05 8.50
CA PRO A 41 4.23 -7.95 9.51
C PRO A 41 4.63 -7.49 10.92
N GLU A 42 3.68 -7.47 11.84
CA GLU A 42 3.91 -7.22 13.27
C GLU A 42 2.74 -7.80 14.06
N ASP A 43 3.01 -8.36 15.24
CA ASP A 43 1.97 -8.87 16.16
C ASP A 43 0.95 -9.84 15.53
N GLY A 44 1.37 -10.69 14.59
CA GLY A 44 0.49 -11.70 14.00
C GLY A 44 -0.35 -11.22 12.81
N THR A 45 -0.17 -9.99 12.35
CA THR A 45 -0.98 -9.35 11.29
C THR A 45 -0.14 -8.40 10.44
N LEU A 46 -0.74 -7.83 9.38
CA LEU A 46 -0.14 -6.75 8.61
C LEU A 46 -0.50 -5.39 9.22
N LYS A 47 0.53 -4.58 9.46
CA LYS A 47 0.37 -3.19 9.86
C LYS A 47 0.53 -2.29 8.66
N LEU A 48 -0.31 -1.27 8.60
CA LEU A 48 -0.20 -0.14 7.70
C LEU A 48 0.24 1.07 8.51
N VAL A 49 1.25 1.78 8.06
CA VAL A 49 1.65 3.09 8.58
C VAL A 49 1.56 4.09 7.46
N ILE A 50 0.86 5.21 7.71
CA ILE A 50 0.85 6.38 6.84
C ILE A 50 1.26 7.56 7.70
N ASP A 51 2.38 8.19 7.34
CA ASP A 51 3.05 9.22 8.12
C ASP A 51 3.29 8.78 9.58
N SER A 52 2.56 9.37 10.54
CA SER A 52 2.65 9.02 11.97
C SER A 52 1.54 8.10 12.46
N SER A 53 0.56 7.77 11.62
CA SER A 53 -0.61 6.98 11.98
C SER A 53 -0.41 5.52 11.61
N LYS A 54 -0.88 4.61 12.46
CA LYS A 54 -0.69 3.17 12.31
C LYS A 54 -2.01 2.43 12.50
N TRP A 55 -2.28 1.49 11.60
CA TRP A 55 -3.45 0.64 11.62
C TRP A 55 -3.07 -0.83 11.58
N ASP A 56 -3.90 -1.65 12.22
CA ASP A 56 -3.96 -3.08 11.95
C ASP A 56 -4.82 -3.28 10.69
N LEU A 57 -4.17 -3.42 9.53
CA LEU A 57 -4.85 -3.37 8.24
C LEU A 57 -5.95 -4.44 8.15
N LEU A 58 -5.69 -5.61 8.72
CA LEU A 58 -6.57 -6.77 8.61
C LEU A 58 -7.58 -6.87 9.78
N SER A 59 -7.64 -5.86 10.64
CA SER A 59 -8.64 -5.73 11.70
C SER A 59 -10.02 -5.45 11.11
N GLU A 60 -11.07 -6.05 11.68
CA GLU A 60 -12.48 -5.76 11.35
C GLU A 60 -12.92 -4.35 11.79
N LYS A 61 -12.09 -3.63 12.57
CA LYS A 61 -12.36 -2.27 13.02
C LYS A 61 -11.73 -1.19 12.14
N VAL A 62 -10.94 -1.62 11.15
CA VAL A 62 -10.26 -0.76 10.19
C VAL A 62 -10.87 -1.04 8.83
N ASP A 63 -11.31 0.02 8.17
CA ASP A 63 -11.83 -0.02 6.82
C ASP A 63 -10.94 0.82 5.89
N VAL A 64 -10.96 0.45 4.62
CA VAL A 64 -10.24 1.15 3.55
C VAL A 64 -11.24 1.40 2.43
N ASP A 65 -11.36 2.66 2.03
CA ASP A 65 -12.08 3.05 0.82
C ASP A 65 -11.07 3.45 -0.25
N TYR A 66 -11.30 2.98 -1.46
CA TYR A 66 -10.53 3.35 -2.63
C TYR A 66 -11.49 3.60 -3.79
N PHE A 67 -11.55 4.84 -4.25
CA PHE A 67 -12.59 5.28 -5.18
C PHE A 67 -12.04 6.17 -6.28
N HIS A 68 -12.58 6.00 -7.49
CA HIS A 68 -12.25 6.80 -8.65
C HIS A 68 -13.41 7.70 -9.08
N ASP A 69 -13.18 9.00 -9.07
CA ASP A 69 -14.06 9.96 -9.73
C ASP A 69 -13.63 10.15 -11.18
N TYR A 70 -14.27 9.41 -12.08
CA TYR A 70 -14.02 9.50 -13.52
C TYR A 70 -14.32 10.87 -14.12
N LYS A 71 -15.20 11.69 -13.52
CA LYS A 71 -15.53 13.02 -14.05
C LYS A 71 -14.42 14.02 -13.80
N THR A 72 -13.78 13.92 -12.64
CA THR A 72 -12.69 14.81 -12.24
C THR A 72 -11.30 14.20 -12.46
N ALA A 73 -11.25 12.91 -12.82
CA ALA A 73 -10.03 12.10 -12.94
C ALA A 73 -9.18 12.15 -11.66
N LEU A 74 -9.87 12.01 -10.52
CA LEU A 74 -9.26 11.93 -9.20
C LEU A 74 -9.52 10.56 -8.59
N THR A 75 -8.50 10.05 -7.90
CA THR A 75 -8.59 8.88 -7.04
C THR A 75 -8.57 9.38 -5.60
N THR A 76 -9.47 8.85 -4.77
CA THR A 76 -9.49 9.09 -3.33
C THR A 76 -9.21 7.78 -2.61
N PHE A 77 -8.21 7.81 -1.75
CA PHE A 77 -7.92 6.76 -0.78
C PHE A 77 -8.28 7.26 0.61
N ARG A 78 -8.90 6.38 1.39
CA ARG A 78 -9.20 6.62 2.79
C ARG A 78 -8.94 5.35 3.60
N VAL A 79 -8.34 5.51 4.77
CA VAL A 79 -8.28 4.47 5.79
C VAL A 79 -8.77 5.06 7.10
N TYR A 80 -9.67 4.35 7.76
CA TYR A 80 -10.26 4.82 9.00
C TYR A 80 -10.58 3.66 9.93
N GLY A 81 -10.59 3.93 11.23
CA GLY A 81 -10.79 2.90 12.24
C GLY A 81 -9.83 3.05 13.41
N ASP A 82 -10.16 2.38 14.51
CA ASP A 82 -9.34 2.37 15.74
C ASP A 82 -8.91 3.76 16.24
N GLY A 83 -9.76 4.78 16.01
CA GLY A 83 -9.58 6.15 16.51
C GLY A 83 -8.69 7.05 15.64
N SER A 84 -8.25 6.58 14.46
CA SER A 84 -7.50 7.39 13.49
C SER A 84 -8.14 7.31 12.10
N GLU A 85 -7.88 8.34 11.31
CA GLU A 85 -8.37 8.47 9.94
C GLU A 85 -7.31 9.16 9.09
N PHE A 86 -7.21 8.74 7.84
CA PHE A 86 -6.42 9.38 6.81
C PHE A 86 -7.20 9.37 5.50
N GLU A 87 -7.22 10.49 4.80
CA GLU A 87 -7.86 10.64 3.49
C GLU A 87 -6.94 11.46 2.59
N VAL A 88 -6.78 11.03 1.35
CA VAL A 88 -6.05 11.76 0.32
C VAL A 88 -6.73 11.60 -1.03
N SER A 89 -6.80 12.69 -1.78
CA SER A 89 -7.21 12.69 -3.18
C SER A 89 -6.05 13.11 -4.06
N TYR A 90 -5.81 12.38 -5.14
CA TYR A 90 -4.73 12.64 -6.09
C TYR A 90 -5.18 12.35 -7.53
N PRO A 91 -4.46 12.89 -8.53
CA PRO A 91 -4.76 12.60 -9.93
C PRO A 91 -4.74 11.09 -10.21
N SER A 92 -5.80 10.55 -10.83
CA SER A 92 -5.81 9.15 -11.26
C SER A 92 -4.76 8.90 -12.34
N TRP A 93 -4.22 7.68 -12.41
CA TRP A 93 -3.12 7.33 -13.32
C TRP A 93 -3.47 7.52 -14.81
N TRP A 94 -4.75 7.47 -15.18
CA TRP A 94 -5.22 7.72 -16.56
C TRP A 94 -5.44 9.20 -16.88
N ARG A 95 -5.27 10.12 -15.92
CA ARG A 95 -5.53 11.54 -16.15
C ARG A 95 -4.64 12.08 -17.28
N GLY A 96 -5.28 12.56 -18.35
CA GLY A 96 -4.58 13.15 -19.49
C GLY A 96 -3.99 12.13 -20.46
N ARG A 97 -4.31 10.84 -20.31
CA ARG A 97 -3.96 9.81 -21.29
C ARG A 97 -5.05 9.70 -22.35
N GLU A 98 -4.67 9.93 -23.60
CA GLU A 98 -5.57 9.77 -24.76
C GLU A 98 -5.63 8.32 -25.27
N ASP A 99 -4.69 7.48 -24.80
CA ASP A 99 -4.54 6.07 -25.20
C ASP A 99 -5.31 5.09 -24.32
N VAL A 100 -6.05 5.59 -23.32
CA VAL A 100 -6.82 4.78 -22.37
C VAL A 100 -8.29 5.16 -22.49
N GLU A 101 -9.14 4.19 -22.78
CA GLU A 101 -10.59 4.35 -22.65
C GLU A 101 -10.93 4.32 -21.15
N VAL A 102 -11.46 5.43 -20.63
CA VAL A 102 -11.77 5.56 -19.20
C VAL A 102 -13.14 4.92 -18.93
N ASP A 103 -13.13 3.68 -18.47
CA ASP A 103 -14.29 2.94 -18.02
C ASP A 103 -14.00 2.18 -16.70
N GLU A 104 -15.00 1.46 -16.17
CA GLU A 104 -14.85 0.66 -14.95
C GLU A 104 -13.78 -0.45 -15.07
N MET A 105 -13.39 -0.85 -16.29
CA MET A 105 -12.30 -1.80 -16.50
C MET A 105 -10.92 -1.13 -16.62
N ALA A 106 -10.84 0.16 -16.93
CA ALA A 106 -9.58 0.89 -16.82
C ALA A 106 -9.08 0.89 -15.37
N ALA A 107 -9.99 1.06 -14.40
CA ALA A 107 -9.67 1.01 -12.97
C ALA A 107 -9.16 -0.36 -12.48
N SER A 108 -9.53 -1.48 -13.14
CA SER A 108 -9.13 -2.82 -12.68
C SER A 108 -7.69 -3.21 -13.02
N ARG A 109 -6.95 -2.37 -13.77
CA ARG A 109 -5.52 -2.58 -14.06
C ARG A 109 -4.60 -2.33 -12.86
N GLU A 110 -5.14 -1.94 -11.72
CA GLU A 110 -4.35 -1.77 -10.50
C GLU A 110 -3.87 -3.09 -9.90
N GLU A 111 -4.58 -4.21 -10.14
CA GLU A 111 -4.04 -5.55 -9.85
C GLU A 111 -2.83 -5.87 -10.73
N GLU A 112 -2.78 -5.32 -11.96
CA GLU A 112 -1.66 -5.48 -12.89
C GLU A 112 -0.54 -4.45 -12.64
N ASN A 113 -0.79 -3.41 -11.83
CA ASN A 113 0.13 -2.30 -11.63
C ASN A 113 0.18 -1.80 -10.17
N ALA A 114 0.10 -2.71 -9.21
CA ALA A 114 0.30 -2.43 -7.78
C ALA A 114 1.67 -1.79 -7.47
N GLU A 115 2.62 -1.85 -8.42
CA GLU A 115 3.89 -1.16 -8.36
C GLU A 115 3.79 0.36 -8.61
N GLU A 116 2.70 0.83 -9.25
CA GLU A 116 2.45 2.24 -9.56
C GLU A 116 1.55 2.95 -8.54
N ASP A 117 0.59 2.24 -7.90
CA ASP A 117 -0.29 2.82 -6.88
C ASP A 117 -0.25 2.07 -5.54
N ILE A 118 0.46 2.65 -4.58
CA ILE A 118 0.57 2.09 -3.22
C ILE A 118 -0.77 2.04 -2.48
N PHE A 119 -1.67 3.00 -2.73
CA PHE A 119 -2.95 3.03 -2.05
C PHE A 119 -3.91 1.99 -2.63
N GLY A 120 -3.86 1.76 -3.94
CA GLY A 120 -4.51 0.62 -4.59
C GLY A 120 -4.00 -0.71 -4.02
N TYR A 121 -2.69 -0.85 -3.82
CA TYR A 121 -2.10 -2.05 -3.21
C TYR A 121 -2.59 -2.29 -1.76
N VAL A 122 -2.70 -1.24 -0.94
CA VAL A 122 -3.26 -1.33 0.41
C VAL A 122 -4.70 -1.83 0.37
N CYS A 123 -5.53 -1.30 -0.54
CA CYS A 123 -6.91 -1.72 -0.72
C CYS A 123 -6.99 -3.21 -1.12
N MET A 124 -6.19 -3.64 -2.10
CA MET A 124 -6.13 -5.04 -2.52
C MET A 124 -5.81 -5.99 -1.36
N LEU A 125 -4.84 -5.62 -0.50
CA LEU A 125 -4.51 -6.43 0.68
C LEU A 125 -5.65 -6.49 1.70
N LYS A 126 -6.40 -5.39 1.84
CA LYS A 126 -7.57 -5.35 2.74
C LYS A 126 -8.69 -6.27 2.24
N GLU A 127 -8.94 -6.27 0.93
CA GLU A 127 -10.02 -7.04 0.31
C GLU A 127 -9.67 -8.51 0.08
N ASN A 128 -8.38 -8.83 -0.09
CA ASN A 128 -7.90 -10.17 -0.39
C ASN A 128 -7.11 -10.79 0.77
N ARG A 129 -7.85 -11.42 1.70
CA ARG A 129 -7.26 -12.05 2.90
C ARG A 129 -6.21 -13.10 2.58
N ALA A 130 -6.40 -13.89 1.52
CA ALA A 130 -5.45 -14.93 1.13
C ALA A 130 -4.11 -14.33 0.65
N ALA A 131 -4.14 -13.24 -0.12
CA ALA A 131 -2.94 -12.53 -0.51
C ALA A 131 -2.22 -11.93 0.69
N ALA A 132 -2.96 -11.29 1.60
CA ALA A 132 -2.43 -10.69 2.82
C ALA A 132 -1.77 -11.73 3.76
N ASP A 133 -2.43 -12.86 4.01
CA ASP A 133 -1.89 -13.93 4.86
C ASP A 133 -0.62 -14.55 4.26
N ASN A 134 -0.58 -14.74 2.94
CA ASN A 134 0.60 -15.24 2.22
C ASN A 134 1.79 -14.27 2.33
N LEU A 135 1.53 -12.96 2.18
CA LEU A 135 2.55 -11.92 2.31
C LEU A 135 3.06 -11.80 3.74
N TYR A 136 2.15 -11.83 4.73
CA TYR A 136 2.53 -11.88 6.15
C TYR A 136 3.48 -13.05 6.42
N ALA A 137 3.12 -14.27 6.00
CA ALA A 137 3.95 -15.45 6.22
C ALA A 137 5.34 -15.34 5.56
N LEU A 138 5.39 -14.82 4.33
CA LEU A 138 6.64 -14.59 3.61
C LEU A 138 7.53 -13.56 4.34
N TRP A 139 6.98 -12.39 4.63
CA TRP A 139 7.72 -11.28 5.21
C TRP A 139 8.12 -11.54 6.67
N ALA A 140 7.25 -12.17 7.48
CA ALA A 140 7.57 -12.51 8.86
C ALA A 140 8.73 -13.51 8.94
N ARG A 141 8.77 -14.49 8.02
CA ARG A 141 9.90 -15.43 7.90
C ARG A 141 11.20 -14.72 7.55
N ASN A 142 11.14 -13.70 6.68
CA ASN A 142 12.31 -12.95 6.26
C ASN A 142 12.82 -11.98 7.35
N ALA A 143 11.92 -11.46 8.19
CA ALA A 143 12.27 -10.64 9.34
C ALA A 143 13.01 -11.43 10.45
N ALA A 144 12.74 -12.74 10.55
CA ALA A 144 13.33 -13.62 11.55
C ALA A 144 14.68 -14.26 11.13
N SER A 145 15.13 -14.04 9.90
CA SER A 145 16.35 -14.62 9.31
C SER A 145 17.49 -13.61 9.21
#